data_AF-A0A3Q8HD74-F1
#
_entry.id   AF-A0A3Q8HD74-F1
#
_cell.length_a   1.000
_cell.length_b   1.000
_cell.length_c   1.000
_cell.angle_alpha   90.00
_cell.angle_beta   90.00
_cell.angle_gamma   90.00
#
_symmetry.space_group_name_H-M   'P 1'
#
loop_
_entity.id
_entity.type
_entity.pdbx_description
1 polymer ?
#
loop_
_entity_poly.entity_id
_entity_poly.type
_entity_poly.pdbx_seq_one_letter_code
_entity_poly.pdbx_strand_id
1 'polypeptide(L)'
;MSEDYQKIYETALLMGKFGEKCWIFIPILLSAMFPLSASGAIIYKIINGETETRVMVHEMDLMFLEDKQYDSPYFEIVFAYNIVQCACVSPNFAGFDGAFCIITNHLCLKLKLVGLKLTKALKEYKNEVDLELRVKEAIHDHQQALTYYEQIQEAYGGWLFVAFLLTSTVVSFNLYQLSLNGGSDPIYTIFALCAVAHTFTPCYFAS
;
A
#
# COMPACT_ATOMS: atom_id res chain seq x y z
N MET A 1 17.92 -25.35 15.93
CA MET A 1 17.10 -25.02 14.75
C MET A 1 17.93 -25.40 13.52
N SER A 2 17.44 -26.22 12.59
CA SER A 2 18.28 -26.61 11.44
C SER A 2 18.43 -25.42 10.48
N GLU A 3 19.58 -25.34 9.80
CA GLU A 3 19.97 -24.24 8.92
C GLU A 3 18.89 -23.87 7.87
N ASP A 4 18.18 -24.89 7.35
CA ASP A 4 17.04 -24.70 6.43
C ASP A 4 15.91 -23.84 6.99
N TYR A 5 15.56 -24.02 8.27
CA TYR A 5 14.48 -23.24 8.90
C TYR A 5 14.92 -21.78 9.07
N GLN A 6 16.16 -21.57 9.52
CA GLN A 6 16.73 -20.24 9.70
C GLN A 6 16.66 -19.43 8.40
N LYS A 7 17.06 -20.03 7.27
CA LYS A 7 17.03 -19.38 5.96
C LYS A 7 15.62 -18.99 5.51
N ILE A 8 14.63 -19.83 5.78
CA ILE A 8 13.22 -19.53 5.48
C ILE A 8 12.74 -18.34 6.33
N TYR A 9 13.06 -18.32 7.63
CA TYR A 9 12.70 -17.21 8.51
C TYR A 9 13.35 -15.89 8.08
N GLU A 10 14.65 -15.90 7.76
CA GLU A 10 15.37 -14.70 7.32
C GLU A 10 14.77 -14.13 6.02
N THR A 11 14.45 -15.01 5.06
CA THR A 11 13.82 -14.60 3.80
C THR A 11 12.46 -13.95 4.06
N ALA A 12 11.62 -14.58 4.89
CA ALA A 12 10.32 -14.02 5.24
C ALA A 12 10.45 -12.68 5.99
N LEU A 13 11.43 -12.55 6.89
CA LEU A 13 11.65 -11.33 7.65
C LEU A 13 12.12 -10.17 6.76
N LEU A 14 12.99 -10.44 5.79
CA LEU A 14 13.41 -9.46 4.79
C LEU A 14 12.23 -8.99 3.92
N MET A 15 11.38 -9.91 3.47
CA MET A 15 10.19 -9.59 2.68
C MET A 15 9.18 -8.78 3.48
N GLY A 16 8.95 -9.12 4.75
CA GLY A 16 8.07 -8.35 5.64
C GLY A 16 8.54 -6.91 5.84
N LYS A 17 9.85 -6.72 6.12
CA LYS A 17 10.45 -5.37 6.25
C LYS A 17 10.41 -4.57 4.96
N PHE A 18 10.54 -5.24 3.81
CA PHE A 18 10.39 -4.60 2.51
C PHE A 18 8.96 -4.10 2.30
N GLY A 19 7.96 -4.95 2.58
CA GLY A 19 6.55 -4.58 2.50
C GLY A 19 6.19 -3.41 3.41
N GLU A 20 6.63 -3.43 4.66
CA GLU A 20 6.40 -2.33 5.61
C GLU A 20 6.98 -1.00 5.10
N LYS A 21 8.21 -1.01 4.57
CA LYS A 21 8.82 0.19 3.99
C LYS A 21 8.01 0.71 2.80
N CYS A 22 7.60 -0.17 1.87
CA CYS A 22 6.75 0.22 0.75
C CYS A 22 5.47 0.91 1.22
N TRP A 23 4.81 0.37 2.25
CA TRP A 23 3.56 0.90 2.80
C TRP A 23 3.71 2.17 3.65
N ILE A 24 4.91 2.49 4.10
CA ILE A 24 5.19 3.81 4.68
C ILE A 24 5.37 4.83 3.54
N PHE A 25 6.19 4.51 2.53
CA PHE A 25 6.55 5.48 1.50
C PHE A 25 5.41 5.78 0.52
N ILE A 26 4.68 4.77 0.04
CA ILE A 26 3.67 4.94 -1.01
C ILE A 26 2.51 5.86 -0.58
N PRO A 27 1.83 5.64 0.58
CA PRO A 27 0.72 6.49 1.01
C PRO A 27 1.15 7.92 1.34
N ILE A 28 2.34 8.09 1.94
CA ILE A 28 2.90 9.42 2.20
C ILE A 28 3.10 10.16 0.88
N LEU A 29 3.69 9.50 -0.12
CA LEU A 29 3.91 10.12 -1.43
C LEU A 29 2.59 10.46 -2.13
N LEU A 30 1.63 9.52 -2.15
CA LEU A 30 0.30 9.74 -2.77
C LEU A 30 -0.47 10.89 -2.13
N SER A 31 -0.47 10.98 -0.80
CA SER A 31 -1.19 12.01 -0.06
C SER A 31 -0.51 13.39 -0.15
N ALA A 32 0.81 13.44 0.03
CA ALA A 32 1.53 14.69 0.21
C ALA A 32 1.96 15.36 -1.09
N MET A 33 1.97 14.65 -2.23
CA MET A 33 2.55 15.19 -3.46
C MET A 33 1.89 16.50 -3.92
N PHE A 34 0.56 16.58 -3.91
CA PHE A 34 -0.18 17.77 -4.31
C PHE A 34 0.00 18.95 -3.33
N PRO A 35 -0.12 18.75 -1.99
CA PRO A 35 0.21 19.82 -1.05
C PRO A 35 1.66 20.29 -1.12
N LEU A 36 2.62 19.37 -1.32
CA LEU A 36 4.04 19.69 -1.40
C LEU A 36 4.36 20.48 -2.68
N SER A 37 3.77 20.11 -3.82
CA SER A 37 3.97 20.84 -5.07
C SER A 37 3.39 22.25 -4.99
N ALA A 38 2.16 22.40 -4.47
CA ALA A 38 1.54 23.71 -4.27
C ALA A 38 2.32 24.58 -3.28
N SER A 39 2.77 24.01 -2.16
CA SER A 39 3.63 24.70 -1.19
C SER A 39 4.93 25.17 -1.83
N GLY A 40 5.59 24.30 -2.61
CA GLY A 40 6.82 24.63 -3.31
C GLY A 40 6.64 25.75 -4.35
N ALA A 41 5.54 25.73 -5.09
CA ALA A 41 5.19 26.77 -6.05
C ALA A 41 4.96 28.12 -5.38
N ILE A 42 4.24 28.15 -4.25
CA ILE A 42 4.02 29.37 -3.45
C ILE A 42 5.35 29.92 -2.94
N ILE A 43 6.19 29.07 -2.34
CA ILE A 43 7.51 29.47 -1.81
C ILE A 43 8.39 30.05 -2.93
N TYR A 44 8.42 29.39 -4.09
CA TYR A 44 9.21 29.85 -5.24
C TYR A 44 8.76 31.24 -5.72
N LYS A 45 7.45 31.47 -5.84
CA LYS A 45 6.90 32.76 -6.28
C LYS A 45 7.15 33.87 -5.26
N ILE A 46 7.04 33.57 -3.97
CA ILE A 46 7.39 34.51 -2.88
C ILE A 46 8.87 34.91 -2.96
N ILE A 47 9.78 33.95 -3.17
CA ILE A 47 11.23 34.22 -3.30
C ILE A 47 11.52 35.12 -4.51
N ASN A 48 10.76 34.97 -5.60
CA ASN A 48 10.89 35.79 -6.80
C ASN A 48 10.18 37.16 -6.72
N GLY A 49 9.56 37.51 -5.58
CA GLY A 49 8.98 38.82 -5.34
C GLY A 49 7.53 38.98 -5.77
N GLU A 50 6.81 37.90 -6.08
CA GLU A 50 5.37 37.94 -6.39
C GLU A 50 4.55 37.95 -5.08
N THR A 51 3.86 39.06 -4.79
CA THR A 51 3.20 39.31 -3.49
C THR A 51 1.82 38.66 -3.29
N GLU A 52 1.13 38.23 -4.35
CA GLU A 52 -0.22 37.63 -4.26
C GLU A 52 -0.34 36.40 -5.16
N THR A 53 0.29 35.29 -4.77
CA THR A 53 0.23 34.06 -5.56
C THR A 53 -0.22 32.87 -4.72
N ARG A 54 -1.54 32.74 -4.60
CA ARG A 54 -2.18 31.52 -4.10
C ARG A 54 -2.15 30.48 -5.21
N VAL A 55 -1.59 29.31 -4.92
CA VAL A 55 -1.59 28.15 -5.82
C VAL A 55 -2.40 27.06 -5.16
N MET A 56 -3.45 26.59 -5.82
CA MET A 56 -4.32 25.55 -5.28
C MET A 56 -3.59 24.21 -5.22
N VAL A 57 -3.90 23.42 -4.18
CA VAL A 57 -3.37 22.05 -4.01
C VAL A 57 -3.68 21.17 -5.23
N HIS A 58 -4.87 21.35 -5.78
CA HIS A 58 -5.29 20.74 -7.02
C HIS A 58 -6.00 21.81 -7.86
N GLU A 59 -5.42 22.19 -8.99
CA GLU A 59 -6.09 23.09 -9.93
C GLU A 59 -7.19 22.30 -10.62
N MET A 60 -8.44 22.72 -10.42
CA MET A 60 -9.62 22.20 -11.09
C MET A 60 -10.54 23.35 -11.40
N ASP A 61 -11.00 23.43 -12.65
CA ASP A 61 -12.05 24.35 -13.04
C ASP A 61 -13.39 23.85 -12.46
N LEU A 62 -13.71 24.33 -11.27
CA LEU A 62 -14.96 24.04 -10.60
C LEU A 62 -16.03 24.98 -11.12
N MET A 63 -16.91 24.43 -11.97
CA MET A 63 -18.11 25.13 -12.43
C MET A 63 -18.81 25.80 -11.24
N PHE A 64 -19.03 27.12 -11.31
CA PHE A 64 -19.62 28.01 -10.28
C PHE A 64 -18.71 28.48 -9.13
N LEU A 65 -17.43 28.06 -9.06
CA LEU A 65 -16.49 28.45 -8.00
C LEU A 65 -15.13 28.97 -8.50
N GLU A 66 -14.96 29.10 -9.82
CA GLU A 66 -13.74 29.58 -10.49
C GLU A 66 -13.22 30.89 -9.87
N ASP A 67 -14.12 31.82 -9.55
CA ASP A 67 -13.78 33.16 -9.07
C ASP A 67 -13.38 33.19 -7.58
N LYS A 68 -13.84 32.22 -6.78
CA LYS A 68 -13.72 32.24 -5.30
C LYS A 68 -12.65 31.31 -4.75
N GLN A 69 -12.09 30.44 -5.58
CA GLN A 69 -11.14 29.42 -5.14
C GLN A 69 -9.86 30.02 -4.52
N TYR A 70 -9.49 31.24 -4.92
CA TYR A 70 -8.33 31.96 -4.41
C TYR A 70 -8.68 32.97 -3.33
N ASP A 71 -9.94 33.12 -2.94
CA ASP A 71 -10.35 34.09 -1.93
C ASP A 71 -10.14 33.55 -0.51
N SER A 72 -9.77 34.44 0.40
CA SER A 72 -9.78 34.11 1.83
C SER A 72 -11.22 34.18 2.35
N PRO A 73 -11.68 33.23 3.18
CA PRO A 73 -10.93 32.16 3.85
C PRO A 73 -10.93 30.80 3.13
N TYR A 74 -11.52 30.71 1.92
CA TYR A 74 -11.75 29.44 1.24
C TYR A 74 -10.44 28.73 0.91
N PHE A 75 -9.47 29.45 0.37
CA PHE A 75 -8.14 28.93 0.08
C PHE A 75 -7.50 28.27 1.31
N GLU A 76 -7.46 28.99 2.44
CA GLU A 76 -6.82 28.51 3.66
C GLU A 76 -7.55 27.29 4.24
N ILE A 77 -8.88 27.24 4.15
CA ILE A 77 -9.69 26.10 4.60
C ILE A 77 -9.41 24.86 3.77
N VAL A 78 -9.42 24.97 2.44
CA VAL A 78 -9.16 23.83 1.53
C VAL A 78 -7.73 23.33 1.71
N PHE A 79 -6.78 24.25 1.85
CA PHE A 79 -5.38 23.90 2.09
C PHE A 79 -5.21 23.15 3.42
N ALA A 80 -5.77 23.69 4.52
CA ALA A 80 -5.74 23.06 5.83
C ALA A 80 -6.42 21.68 5.84
N TYR A 81 -7.56 21.55 5.16
CA TYR A 81 -8.26 20.28 4.98
C TYR A 81 -7.37 19.20 4.34
N ASN A 82 -6.66 19.55 3.26
CA ASN A 82 -5.74 18.61 2.58
C ASN A 82 -4.56 18.20 3.47
N ILE A 83 -4.02 19.11 4.27
CA ILE A 83 -2.95 18.80 5.22
C ILE A 83 -3.45 17.85 6.33
N VAL A 84 -4.63 18.13 6.90
CA VAL A 84 -5.25 17.25 7.91
C VAL A 84 -5.52 15.87 7.32
N GLN A 85 -5.99 15.80 6.07
CA GLN A 85 -6.17 14.54 5.36
C GLN A 85 -4.85 13.78 5.25
N CYS A 86 -3.74 14.41 4.86
CA CYS A 86 -2.42 13.75 4.83
C CYS A 86 -2.00 13.21 6.20
N ALA A 87 -2.20 14.00 7.27
CA ALA A 87 -1.81 13.62 8.62
C ALA A 87 -2.67 12.47 9.18
N CYS A 88 -3.95 12.39 8.82
CA CYS A 88 -4.86 11.37 9.32
C CYS A 88 -4.84 10.11 8.45
N VAL A 89 -4.85 10.25 7.14
CA VAL A 89 -5.07 9.14 6.20
C VAL A 89 -3.81 8.31 6.01
N SER A 90 -2.64 8.94 5.92
CA SER A 90 -1.38 8.22 5.63
C SER A 90 -0.98 7.23 6.72
N PRO A 91 -1.07 7.53 8.03
CA PRO A 91 -0.83 6.52 9.07
C PRO A 91 -1.83 5.37 9.06
N ASN A 92 -3.10 5.64 8.71
CA ASN A 92 -4.12 4.60 8.64
C ASN A 92 -3.83 3.60 7.52
N PHE A 93 -3.51 4.08 6.31
CA PHE A 93 -3.11 3.20 5.20
C PHE A 93 -1.77 2.50 5.47
N ALA A 94 -0.76 3.21 5.99
CA ALA A 94 0.52 2.59 6.33
C ALA A 94 0.38 1.50 7.40
N GLY A 95 -0.51 1.70 8.37
CA GLY A 95 -0.78 0.73 9.43
C GLY A 95 -1.60 -0.47 8.93
N PHE A 96 -2.79 -0.21 8.39
CA PHE A 96 -3.73 -1.28 8.03
C PHE A 96 -3.27 -2.07 6.80
N ASP A 97 -2.93 -1.38 5.70
CA ASP A 97 -2.47 -2.06 4.48
C ASP A 97 -1.05 -2.61 4.64
N GLY A 98 -0.21 -1.95 5.45
CA GLY A 98 1.09 -2.48 5.86
C GLY A 98 0.96 -3.79 6.64
N ALA A 99 -0.01 -3.87 7.56
CA ALA A 99 -0.28 -5.09 8.32
C ALA A 99 -0.71 -6.26 7.41
N PHE A 100 -1.48 -5.99 6.34
CA PHE A 100 -1.84 -7.00 5.34
C PHE A 100 -0.61 -7.69 4.76
N CYS A 101 0.41 -6.93 4.32
CA CYS A 101 1.63 -7.51 3.76
C CYS A 101 2.38 -8.39 4.76
N ILE A 102 2.46 -7.98 6.03
CA ILE A 102 3.13 -8.76 7.09
C ILE A 102 2.38 -10.07 7.35
N ILE A 103 1.06 -9.99 7.45
CA ILE A 103 0.17 -11.12 7.73
C ILE A 103 0.19 -12.14 6.58
N THR A 104 0.09 -11.69 5.34
CA THR A 104 0.14 -12.57 4.16
C THR A 104 1.52 -13.19 3.99
N ASN A 105 2.59 -12.44 4.24
CA ASN A 105 3.94 -12.99 4.27
C ASN A 105 4.13 -14.03 5.40
N HIS A 106 3.47 -13.85 6.55
CA HIS A 106 3.46 -14.83 7.63
C HIS A 106 2.72 -16.12 7.23
N LEU A 107 1.61 -16.01 6.48
CA LEU A 107 0.95 -17.17 5.89
C LEU A 107 1.88 -17.92 4.92
N CYS A 108 2.56 -17.21 4.02
CA CYS A 108 3.53 -17.80 3.08
C CYS A 108 4.67 -18.51 3.83
N LEU A 109 5.15 -17.93 4.94
CA LEU A 109 6.11 -18.57 5.84
C LEU A 109 5.56 -19.88 6.41
N LYS A 110 4.34 -19.88 6.97
CA LYS A 110 3.71 -21.10 7.50
C LYS A 110 3.62 -22.20 6.45
N LEU A 111 3.20 -21.87 5.22
CA LEU A 111 3.10 -22.84 4.12
C LEU A 111 4.47 -23.41 3.71
N LYS A 112 5.51 -22.57 3.66
CA LYS A 112 6.88 -23.04 3.39
C LYS A 112 7.39 -23.98 4.48
N LEU A 113 7.08 -23.70 5.75
CA LEU A 113 7.44 -24.56 6.88
C LEU A 113 6.74 -25.91 6.81
N VAL A 114 5.45 -25.94 6.44
CA VAL A 114 4.71 -27.18 6.19
C VAL A 114 5.38 -27.99 5.07
N GLY A 115 5.73 -27.37 3.95
CA GLY A 115 6.43 -28.04 2.85
C GLY A 115 7.78 -28.62 3.26
N LEU A 116 8.55 -27.90 4.08
CA LEU A 116 9.81 -28.39 4.63
C LEU A 116 9.60 -29.55 5.60
N LYS A 117 8.62 -29.46 6.51
CA LYS A 117 8.27 -30.53 7.45
C LYS A 117 7.89 -31.81 6.72
N LEU A 118 7.04 -31.71 5.69
CA LEU A 118 6.64 -32.85 4.87
C LEU A 118 7.84 -33.44 4.11
N THR A 119 8.70 -32.61 3.54
CA THR A 119 9.92 -33.06 2.85
C THR A 119 10.85 -33.82 3.80
N LYS A 120 11.03 -33.35 5.04
CA LYS A 120 11.83 -34.04 6.05
C LYS A 120 11.16 -35.32 6.53
N ALA A 121 9.84 -35.33 6.70
CA ALA A 121 9.09 -36.54 7.02
C ALA A 121 9.33 -37.64 5.98
N LEU A 122 9.28 -37.30 4.69
CA LEU A 122 9.47 -38.27 3.60
C LEU A 122 10.93 -38.73 3.41
N LYS A 123 11.92 -37.93 3.80
CA LYS A 123 13.35 -38.25 3.62
C LYS A 123 14.01 -38.90 4.84
N GLU A 124 13.55 -38.55 6.04
CA GLU A 124 14.25 -38.86 7.30
C GLU A 124 13.40 -39.75 8.23
N TYR A 125 12.41 -40.47 7.69
CA TYR A 125 11.59 -41.39 8.48
C TYR A 125 12.39 -42.64 8.87
N LYS A 126 12.17 -43.11 10.12
CA LYS A 126 12.84 -44.31 10.64
C LYS A 126 12.02 -45.57 10.41
N ASN A 127 10.70 -45.46 10.45
CA ASN A 127 9.73 -46.53 10.25
C ASN A 127 8.37 -45.93 9.81
N GLU A 128 7.42 -46.79 9.44
CA GLU A 128 6.10 -46.34 8.96
C GLU A 128 5.31 -45.55 10.02
N VAL A 129 5.43 -45.91 11.30
CA VAL A 129 4.75 -45.22 12.41
C VAL A 129 5.28 -43.79 12.59
N ASP A 130 6.60 -43.61 12.50
CA ASP A 130 7.27 -42.29 12.54
C ASP A 130 6.87 -41.44 11.33
N LEU A 131 6.79 -42.05 10.15
CA LEU A 131 6.30 -41.37 8.95
C LEU A 131 4.85 -40.89 9.12
N GLU A 132 3.96 -41.77 9.57
CA GLU A 132 2.55 -41.45 9.80
C GLU A 132 2.41 -40.29 10.80
N LEU A 133 3.15 -40.32 11.91
CA LEU A 133 3.11 -39.28 12.92
C LEU A 133 3.58 -37.92 12.38
N ARG A 134 4.71 -37.87 11.66
CA ARG A 134 5.24 -36.63 11.09
C ARG A 134 4.35 -36.07 9.98
N VAL A 135 3.74 -36.93 9.16
CA VAL A 135 2.79 -36.50 8.14
C VAL A 135 1.53 -35.94 8.79
N LYS A 136 1.00 -36.58 9.85
CA LYS A 136 -0.13 -36.04 10.61
C LYS A 136 0.17 -34.66 11.20
N GLU A 137 1.37 -34.45 11.75
CA GLU A 137 1.79 -33.12 12.21
C GLU A 137 1.83 -32.09 11.08
N ALA A 138 2.40 -32.44 9.91
CA ALA A 138 2.43 -31.54 8.77
C ALA A 138 1.03 -31.19 8.24
N ILE A 139 0.10 -32.17 8.23
CA ILE A 139 -1.31 -31.95 7.87
C ILE A 139 -1.98 -31.02 8.89
N HIS A 140 -1.73 -31.21 10.18
CA HIS A 140 -2.29 -30.36 11.22
C HIS A 140 -1.83 -28.89 11.07
N ASP A 141 -0.54 -28.67 10.83
CA ASP A 141 0.00 -27.33 10.58
C ASP A 141 -0.56 -26.71 9.29
N HIS A 142 -0.79 -27.52 8.24
CA HIS A 142 -1.44 -27.05 7.02
C HIS A 142 -2.88 -26.58 7.27
N GLN A 143 -3.64 -27.34 8.05
CA GLN A 143 -5.00 -26.96 8.45
C GLN A 143 -5.00 -25.65 9.25
N GLN A 144 -4.06 -25.47 10.17
CA GLN A 144 -3.90 -24.20 10.88
C GLN A 144 -3.56 -23.03 9.93
N ALA A 145 -2.73 -23.26 8.91
CA ALA A 145 -2.43 -22.26 7.89
C ALA A 145 -3.67 -21.93 7.05
N LEU A 146 -4.52 -22.92 6.74
CA LEU A 146 -5.78 -22.71 6.02
C LEU A 146 -6.77 -21.87 6.83
N THR A 147 -6.97 -22.19 8.11
CA THR A 147 -7.80 -21.36 9.00
C THR A 147 -7.25 -19.94 9.11
N TYR A 148 -5.92 -19.78 9.15
CA TYR A 148 -5.31 -18.46 9.13
C TYR A 148 -5.60 -17.70 7.84
N TYR A 149 -5.53 -18.37 6.67
CA TYR A 149 -5.92 -17.78 5.39
C TYR A 149 -7.39 -17.32 5.38
N GLU A 150 -8.31 -18.13 5.88
CA GLU A 150 -9.74 -17.78 5.97
C GLU A 150 -9.95 -16.51 6.82
N GLN A 151 -9.23 -16.39 7.95
CA GLN A 151 -9.27 -15.19 8.79
C GLN A 151 -8.74 -13.94 8.07
N ILE A 152 -7.69 -14.09 7.26
CA ILE A 152 -7.16 -12.99 6.44
C ILE A 152 -8.19 -12.56 5.40
N GLN A 153 -8.80 -13.51 4.70
CA GLN A 153 -9.80 -13.27 3.67
C GLN A 153 -11.03 -12.56 4.25
N GLU A 154 -11.48 -12.97 5.44
CA GLU A 154 -12.60 -12.33 6.14
C GLU A 154 -12.26 -10.88 6.57
N ALA A 155 -11.05 -10.64 7.08
CA ALA A 155 -10.64 -9.33 7.54
C ALA A 155 -10.34 -8.34 6.41
N TYR A 156 -9.65 -8.78 5.35
CA TYR A 156 -9.12 -7.90 4.29
C TYR A 156 -9.84 -8.04 2.95
N GLY A 157 -10.59 -9.11 2.68
CA GLY A 157 -11.17 -9.35 1.36
C GLY A 157 -12.10 -8.23 0.90
N GLY A 158 -13.03 -7.81 1.77
CA GLY A 158 -13.93 -6.68 1.48
C GLY A 158 -13.18 -5.34 1.36
N TRP A 159 -12.19 -5.11 2.22
CA TRP A 159 -11.39 -3.89 2.19
C TRP A 159 -10.58 -3.76 0.90
N LEU A 160 -9.86 -4.82 0.49
CA LEU A 160 -9.06 -4.83 -0.73
C LEU A 160 -9.93 -4.63 -1.98
N PHE A 161 -11.15 -5.16 -1.98
CA PHE A 161 -12.09 -4.93 -3.06
C PHE A 161 -12.48 -3.45 -3.17
N VAL A 162 -12.84 -2.82 -2.06
CA VAL A 162 -13.18 -1.38 -2.03
C VAL A 162 -11.97 -0.53 -2.40
N ALA A 163 -10.79 -0.84 -1.85
CA ALA A 163 -9.55 -0.15 -2.16
C ALA A 163 -9.22 -0.23 -3.66
N PHE A 164 -9.33 -1.40 -4.27
CA PHE A 164 -9.11 -1.60 -5.71
C PHE A 164 -10.09 -0.81 -6.58
N LEU A 165 -11.39 -0.79 -6.22
CA LEU A 165 -12.38 0.01 -6.94
C LEU A 165 -12.09 1.50 -6.87
N LEU A 166 -11.80 2.02 -5.66
CA LEU A 166 -11.51 3.43 -5.45
C LEU A 166 -10.22 3.84 -6.18
N THR A 167 -9.14 3.07 -6.08
CA THR A 167 -7.89 3.39 -6.79
C THR A 167 -8.07 3.33 -8.30
N SER A 168 -8.86 2.37 -8.81
CA SER A 168 -9.17 2.30 -10.25
C SER A 168 -9.93 3.54 -10.74
N THR A 169 -10.94 3.99 -9.98
CA THR A 169 -11.66 5.24 -10.31
C THR A 169 -10.73 6.45 -10.25
N VAL A 170 -9.89 6.55 -9.21
CA VAL A 170 -8.93 7.64 -9.03
C VAL A 170 -7.91 7.69 -10.18
N VAL A 171 -7.34 6.55 -10.57
CA VAL A 171 -6.45 6.47 -11.74
C VAL A 171 -7.17 6.87 -13.03
N SER A 172 -8.43 6.46 -13.20
CA SER A 172 -9.22 6.83 -14.38
C SER A 172 -9.44 8.34 -14.47
N PHE A 173 -9.78 9.00 -13.35
CA PHE A 173 -9.91 10.45 -13.30
C PHE A 173 -8.58 11.17 -13.50
N ASN A 174 -7.49 10.63 -12.95
CA ASN A 174 -6.15 11.19 -13.14
C ASN A 174 -5.72 11.15 -14.62
N LEU A 175 -5.98 10.05 -15.33
CA LEU A 175 -5.72 9.95 -16.77
C LEU A 175 -6.58 10.92 -17.59
N TYR A 176 -7.84 11.11 -17.20
CA TYR A 176 -8.71 12.11 -17.81
C TYR A 176 -8.15 13.52 -17.63
N GLN A 177 -7.73 13.89 -16.42
CA GLN A 177 -7.10 15.18 -16.14
C GLN A 177 -5.81 15.38 -16.94
N LEU A 178 -4.96 14.36 -17.02
CA LEU A 178 -3.75 14.39 -17.83
C LEU A 178 -4.07 14.64 -19.32
N SER A 179 -5.17 14.08 -19.83
CA SER A 179 -5.61 14.30 -21.20
C SER A 179 -6.07 15.74 -21.46
N LEU A 180 -6.70 16.38 -20.48
CA LEU A 180 -7.10 17.80 -20.56
C LEU A 180 -5.87 18.72 -20.52
N ASN A 181 -4.85 18.38 -19.72
CA ASN A 181 -3.64 19.18 -19.54
C ASN A 181 -2.57 18.97 -20.62
N GLY A 182 -2.95 18.47 -21.80
CA GLY A 182 -2.00 18.27 -22.92
C GLY A 182 -1.02 17.11 -22.75
N GLY A 183 -1.26 16.19 -21.80
CA GLY A 183 -0.60 14.89 -21.71
C GLY A 183 0.74 14.83 -20.98
N SER A 184 1.27 15.94 -20.47
CA SER A 184 2.64 16.00 -19.93
C SER A 184 2.77 16.72 -18.59
N ASP A 185 1.80 16.54 -17.69
CA ASP A 185 1.95 16.99 -16.30
C ASP A 185 2.72 15.93 -15.48
N PRO A 186 3.92 16.25 -14.97
CA PRO A 186 4.74 15.30 -14.22
C PRO A 186 4.12 14.88 -12.88
N ILE A 187 3.31 15.76 -12.24
CA ILE A 187 2.68 15.45 -10.95
C ILE A 187 1.61 14.39 -11.15
N TYR A 188 0.74 14.54 -12.14
CA TYR A 188 -0.29 13.55 -12.44
C TYR A 188 0.33 12.23 -12.91
N THR A 189 1.43 12.28 -13.67
CA THR A 189 2.18 11.08 -14.07
C THR A 189 2.74 10.32 -12.87
N ILE A 190 3.41 11.01 -11.94
CA ILE A 190 3.95 10.40 -10.73
C ILE A 190 2.80 9.85 -9.86
N PHE A 191 1.68 10.57 -9.78
CA PHE A 191 0.50 10.13 -9.03
C PHE A 191 -0.01 8.79 -9.55
N ALA A 192 -0.19 8.68 -10.88
CA ALA A 192 -0.65 7.46 -11.53
C ALA A 192 0.30 6.29 -11.26
N LEU A 193 1.62 6.49 -11.40
CA LEU A 193 2.60 5.45 -11.11
C LEU A 193 2.55 5.00 -9.64
N CYS A 194 2.40 5.93 -8.71
CA CYS A 194 2.29 5.61 -7.29
C CYS A 194 0.99 4.87 -6.95
N ALA A 195 -0.13 5.24 -7.58
CA ALA A 195 -1.42 4.58 -7.40
C ALA A 195 -1.43 3.15 -7.97
N VAL A 196 -0.75 2.95 -9.10
CA VAL A 196 -0.50 1.60 -9.65
C VAL A 196 0.38 0.79 -8.69
N ALA A 197 1.46 1.37 -8.16
CA ALA A 197 2.32 0.69 -7.19
C ALA A 197 1.56 0.33 -5.89
N HIS A 198 0.70 1.21 -5.40
CA HIS A 198 -0.19 0.96 -4.26
C HIS A 198 -1.10 -0.24 -4.50
N THR A 199 -1.66 -0.37 -5.70
CA THR A 199 -2.55 -1.49 -6.06
C THR A 199 -1.76 -2.78 -6.36
N PHE A 200 -0.55 -2.67 -6.91
CA PHE A 200 0.31 -3.80 -7.22
C PHE A 200 0.90 -4.47 -5.97
N THR A 201 1.26 -3.69 -4.95
CA THR A 201 1.89 -4.19 -3.73
C THR A 201 1.11 -5.32 -3.04
N PRO A 202 -0.20 -5.18 -2.71
CA PRO A 202 -0.95 -6.26 -2.09
C PRO A 202 -1.06 -7.50 -2.99
N CYS A 203 -1.17 -7.30 -4.31
CA CYS A 203 -1.19 -8.41 -5.28
C CYS A 203 0.13 -9.18 -5.31
N TYR A 204 1.27 -8.49 -5.20
CA TYR A 204 2.58 -9.14 -5.15
C TYR A 204 2.76 -9.99 -3.90
N PHE A 205 2.29 -9.52 -2.74
CA PHE A 205 2.38 -10.27 -1.49
C PHE A 205 1.39 -11.43 -1.38
N ALA A 206 0.28 -11.38 -2.13
CA ALA A 206 -0.73 -12.42 -2.18
C ALA A 206 -0.48 -13.50 -3.25
N SER A 207 0.49 -13.30 -4.15
CA SER A 207 0.89 -14.24 -5.20
C SER A 207 1.92 -15.27 -4.72
#